data_AF-A0A0K2T6L8-F1
#
_entry.id   AF-A0A0K2T6L8-F1
#
_cell.length_a   1.000
_cell.length_b   1.000
_cell.length_c   1.000
_cell.angle_alpha   90.00
_cell.angle_beta   90.00
_cell.angle_gamma   90.00
#
_symmetry.space_group_name_H-M   'P 1'
#
loop_
_entity.id
_entity.type
_entity.pdbx_description
1 polymer ?
#
loop_
_entity_poly.entity_id
_entity_poly.type
_entity_poly.pdbx_seq_one_letter_code
_entity_poly.pdbx_strand_id
1 'polypeptide(L)'
;MSRGGLSTQSDHLYLSCLYAQSMFSYIKATPKEINSLLGTPNPKTSFVATFIDRMQYSLISDIIAVVGVKCEEGHSWSAFLQRISFALFNVMGKNLSAKLNDDIRFLTKK
;
A
#
# COMPACT_ATOMS: atom_id res chain seq x y z
N MET A 1 -29.30 -6.00 16.16
CA MET A 1 -29.34 -5.63 14.72
C MET A 1 -27.90 -5.51 14.21
N SER A 2 -27.38 -6.57 13.59
CA SER A 2 -26.08 -6.57 12.88
C SER A 2 -26.32 -6.06 11.46
N ARG A 3 -25.75 -4.90 11.12
CA ARG A 3 -25.98 -4.19 9.84
C ARG A 3 -25.09 -4.71 8.71
N GLY A 4 -25.15 -6.01 8.42
CA GLY A 4 -24.41 -6.62 7.31
C GLY A 4 -22.96 -6.89 7.69
N GLY A 5 -22.61 -8.18 7.71
CA GLY A 5 -21.36 -8.70 8.25
C GLY A 5 -20.13 -8.14 7.55
N LEU A 6 -19.34 -7.34 8.27
CA LEU A 6 -17.91 -7.24 8.02
C LEU A 6 -17.29 -8.54 8.55
N SER A 7 -16.68 -9.32 7.67
CA SER A 7 -15.88 -10.47 8.07
C SER A 7 -14.80 -10.02 9.05
N THR A 8 -14.53 -10.83 10.08
CA THR A 8 -13.40 -10.60 10.97
C THR A 8 -12.14 -10.46 10.10
N GLN A 9 -11.53 -9.27 10.13
CA GLN A 9 -10.39 -8.95 9.28
C GLN A 9 -9.23 -9.85 9.72
N SER A 10 -8.64 -10.62 8.79
CA SER A 10 -7.52 -11.49 9.18
C SER A 10 -6.33 -10.64 9.62
N ASP A 11 -5.59 -11.08 10.64
CA ASP A 11 -4.40 -10.39 11.14
C ASP A 11 -3.40 -10.10 10.01
N HIS A 12 -3.32 -11.00 9.02
CA HIS A 12 -2.50 -10.84 7.82
C HIS A 12 -2.93 -9.67 6.93
N LEU A 13 -4.24 -9.51 6.74
CA LEU A 13 -4.78 -8.38 5.98
C LEU A 13 -4.54 -7.07 6.74
N TYR A 14 -4.75 -7.07 8.05
CA TYR A 14 -4.48 -5.91 8.90
C TYR A 14 -3.00 -5.48 8.87
N LEU A 15 -2.07 -6.42 9.09
CA LEU A 15 -0.63 -6.17 9.03
C LEU A 15 -0.18 -5.67 7.65
N SER A 16 -0.77 -6.23 6.58
CA SER A 16 -0.47 -5.78 5.22
C SER A 16 -0.96 -4.36 4.94
N CYS A 17 -2.14 -4.00 5.46
CA CYS A 17 -2.66 -2.63 5.39
C CYS A 17 -1.79 -1.65 6.19
N LEU A 18 -1.37 -2.01 7.40
CA LEU A 18 -0.47 -1.20 8.23
C LEU A 18 0.86 -0.95 7.52
N TYR A 19 1.46 -2.00 6.96
CA TYR A 19 2.73 -1.86 6.25
C TYR A 19 2.60 -0.98 5.00
N ALA A 20 1.53 -1.19 4.24
CA ALA A 20 1.23 -0.34 3.10
C ALA A 20 1.09 1.14 3.46
N GLN A 21 0.43 1.42 4.58
CA GLN A 21 0.29 2.78 5.09
C GLN A 21 1.63 3.36 5.53
N SER A 22 2.51 2.56 6.15
CA SER A 22 3.88 2.97 6.48
C SER A 22 4.68 3.32 5.22
N MET A 23 4.64 2.46 4.19
CA MET A 23 5.33 2.72 2.92
C MET A 23 4.78 3.93 2.18
N PHE A 24 3.46 4.15 2.22
CA PHE A 24 2.86 5.37 1.69
C PHE A 24 3.34 6.61 2.42
N SER A 25 3.39 6.54 3.76
CA SER A 25 3.86 7.63 4.60
C SER A 25 5.31 7.96 4.30
N TYR A 26 6.15 6.93 4.07
CA TYR A 26 7.53 7.08 3.64
C TYR A 26 7.64 7.77 2.27
N ILE A 27 6.94 7.26 1.24
CA ILE A 27 6.95 7.87 -0.10
C ILE A 27 6.47 9.33 -0.03
N LYS A 28 5.47 9.62 0.80
CA LYS A 28 4.98 10.99 1.00
C LYS A 28 5.86 11.86 1.88
N ALA A 29 6.74 11.28 2.69
CA ALA A 29 7.54 12.03 3.65
C ALA A 29 8.49 13.00 2.94
N THR A 30 8.88 12.70 1.69
CA THR A 30 9.72 13.60 0.90
C THR A 30 9.11 13.87 -0.48
N PRO A 31 9.01 15.15 -0.91
CA PRO A 31 8.57 15.49 -2.26
C PRO A 31 9.43 14.82 -3.35
N LYS A 32 10.70 14.56 -3.05
CA LYS A 32 11.65 13.90 -3.96
C LYS A 32 11.20 12.49 -4.33
N GLU A 33 10.75 11.69 -3.36
CA GLU A 33 10.34 10.31 -3.63
C GLU A 33 9.00 10.23 -4.36
N ILE A 34 8.03 11.08 -4.01
CA ILE A 34 6.79 11.22 -4.80
C ILE A 34 7.13 11.59 -6.23
N ASN A 35 7.93 12.64 -6.44
CA ASN A 35 8.25 13.13 -7.78
C ASN A 35 9.06 12.10 -8.58
N SER A 36 9.96 11.37 -7.91
CA SER A 36 10.69 10.26 -8.53
C SER A 36 9.76 9.14 -8.96
N LEU A 37 8.77 8.78 -8.15
CA LEU A 37 7.81 7.74 -8.48
C LEU A 37 6.91 8.17 -9.66
N LEU A 38 6.35 9.38 -9.57
CA LEU A 38 5.44 9.93 -10.57
C LEU A 38 6.16 10.29 -11.89
N GLY A 39 7.46 10.57 -11.84
CA GLY A 39 8.27 10.86 -13.02
C GLY A 39 8.65 9.62 -13.85
N THR A 40 8.37 8.41 -13.36
CA THR A 40 8.60 7.19 -14.15
C THR A 40 7.54 7.03 -15.25
N PRO A 41 7.86 6.39 -16.39
CA PRO A 41 6.88 6.13 -17.45
C PRO A 41 5.69 5.26 -17.00
N ASN A 42 5.89 4.45 -15.95
CA ASN A 42 4.85 3.61 -15.37
C ASN A 42 4.97 3.60 -13.83
N PRO A 43 4.46 4.64 -13.15
CA PRO A 43 4.56 4.81 -11.70
C PRO A 43 3.98 3.65 -10.92
N LYS A 44 2.93 3.02 -11.47
CA LYS A 44 2.30 1.86 -10.87
C LYS A 44 3.24 0.66 -10.84
N THR A 45 3.87 0.33 -11.96
CA THR A 45 4.82 -0.79 -12.03
C THR A 45 6.04 -0.52 -11.15
N SER A 46 6.57 0.70 -11.17
CA SER A 46 7.67 1.09 -10.29
C SER A 46 7.29 0.97 -8.81
N PHE A 47 6.12 1.45 -8.42
CA PHE A 47 5.62 1.29 -7.06
C PHE A 47 5.53 -0.18 -6.65
N VAL A 48 4.94 -1.03 -7.51
CA VAL A 48 4.76 -2.45 -7.23
C VAL A 48 6.11 -3.16 -7.06
N ALA A 49 7.06 -2.90 -7.95
CA ALA A 49 8.39 -3.48 -7.85
C ALA A 49 9.10 -3.06 -6.55
N THR A 50 9.08 -1.76 -6.21
CA THR A 50 9.69 -1.26 -4.98
C THR A 50 9.01 -1.80 -3.73
N PHE A 51 7.68 -1.93 -3.73
CA PHE A 51 6.92 -2.48 -2.61
C PHE A 51 7.26 -3.96 -2.38
N ILE A 52 7.30 -4.76 -3.44
CA ILE A 52 7.66 -6.17 -3.36
C ILE A 52 9.10 -6.32 -2.85
N ASP A 53 10.05 -5.59 -3.43
CA ASP A 53 11.46 -5.61 -3.03
C ASP A 53 11.64 -5.29 -1.54
N ARG A 54 11.02 -4.20 -1.08
CA ARG A 54 11.06 -3.83 0.34
C ARG A 54 10.40 -4.85 1.27
N MET A 55 9.32 -5.52 0.83
CA MET A 55 8.68 -6.56 1.64
C MET A 55 9.52 -7.83 1.70
N GLN A 56 10.09 -8.25 0.58
CA GLN A 56 10.86 -9.49 0.49
C GLN A 56 12.22 -9.39 1.20
N TYR A 57 12.87 -8.23 1.13
CA TYR A 57 14.20 -7.99 1.71
C TYR A 57 14.16 -7.18 3.01
N SER A 58 12.99 -7.04 3.64
CA SER A 58 12.90 -6.34 4.93
C SER A 58 13.65 -7.09 6.02
N LEU A 59 14.34 -6.34 6.88
CA LEU A 59 14.95 -6.88 8.10
C LEU A 59 14.01 -6.77 9.32
N ILE A 60 12.80 -6.23 9.14
CA ILE A 60 11.81 -6.10 10.21
C ILE A 60 11.17 -7.46 10.45
N SER A 61 11.28 -7.97 11.69
CA SER A 61 10.80 -9.30 12.10
C SER A 61 9.36 -9.57 11.71
N ASP A 62 8.47 -8.60 11.90
CA ASP A 62 7.04 -8.75 11.65
C ASP A 62 6.75 -8.94 10.16
N ILE A 63 7.54 -8.30 9.30
CA ILE A 63 7.40 -8.42 7.84
C ILE A 63 7.94 -9.76 7.38
N ILE A 64 9.09 -10.18 7.92
CA ILE A 64 9.65 -11.50 7.64
C ILE A 64 8.64 -12.59 8.02
N ALA A 65 8.02 -12.46 9.21
CA ALA A 65 7.00 -13.38 9.67
C ALA A 65 5.79 -13.41 8.72
N VAL A 66 5.24 -12.26 8.35
CA VAL A 66 4.07 -12.15 7.46
C VAL A 66 4.38 -12.68 6.05
N VAL A 67 5.54 -12.35 5.48
CA VAL A 67 5.94 -12.81 4.13
C VAL A 67 6.21 -14.31 4.10
N GLY A 68 6.69 -14.88 5.21
CA GLY A 68 6.95 -16.32 5.37
C GLY A 68 5.70 -17.17 5.64
N VAL A 69 4.55 -16.57 5.96
CA VAL A 69 3.34 -17.32 6.28
C VAL A 69 2.83 -18.10 5.07
N LYS A 70 2.49 -19.36 5.33
CA LYS A 70 1.75 -20.23 4.42
C LYS A 70 0.47 -20.72 5.09
N CYS A 71 -0.61 -20.86 4.33
CA CYS A 71 -1.81 -21.54 4.82
C CYS A 71 -1.60 -23.07 4.83
N GLU A 72 -2.59 -23.80 5.36
CA GLU A 72 -2.59 -25.27 5.41
C GLU A 72 -2.46 -25.92 4.03
N GLU A 73 -2.98 -25.26 2.99
CA GLU A 73 -2.86 -25.69 1.60
C GLU A 73 -1.49 -25.34 0.97
N GLY A 74 -0.59 -24.71 1.73
CA GLY A 74 0.75 -24.34 1.30
C GLY A 74 0.85 -23.01 0.52
N HIS A 75 -0.25 -22.28 0.34
CA HIS A 75 -0.22 -20.98 -0.32
C HIS A 75 0.48 -19.93 0.54
N SER A 76 1.50 -19.29 -0.04
CA SER A 76 2.27 -18.24 0.63
C SER A 76 1.57 -16.88 0.55
N TRP A 77 1.60 -16.12 1.63
CA TRP A 77 1.15 -14.72 1.62
C TRP A 77 1.94 -13.89 0.59
N SER A 78 3.23 -14.18 0.44
CA SER A 78 4.10 -13.50 -0.52
C SER A 78 3.60 -13.60 -1.97
N ALA A 79 2.86 -14.65 -2.32
CA ALA A 79 2.27 -14.82 -3.66
C ALA A 79 1.20 -13.76 -3.97
N PHE A 80 0.63 -13.12 -2.94
CA PHE A 80 -0.39 -12.08 -3.10
C PHE A 80 0.17 -10.66 -3.10
N LEU A 81 1.48 -10.48 -2.82
CA LEU A 81 2.09 -9.14 -2.69
C LEU A 81 1.88 -8.28 -3.93
N GLN A 82 1.93 -8.85 -5.13
CA GLN A 82 1.68 -8.11 -6.37
C GLN A 82 0.24 -7.56 -6.42
N ARG A 83 -0.76 -8.38 -6.10
CA ARG A 83 -2.17 -7.97 -6.09
C ARG A 83 -2.45 -6.95 -4.99
N ILE A 84 -1.90 -7.17 -3.80
CA ILE A 84 -1.98 -6.25 -2.66
C ILE A 84 -1.36 -4.91 -3.05
N SER A 85 -0.13 -4.91 -3.57
CA SER A 85 0.55 -3.69 -3.98
C SER A 85 -0.19 -2.92 -5.06
N PHE A 86 -0.85 -3.60 -6.00
CA PHE A 86 -1.65 -2.96 -7.02
C PHE A 86 -2.89 -2.28 -6.43
N ALA A 87 -3.61 -2.98 -5.55
CA ALA A 87 -4.76 -2.42 -4.85
C ALA A 87 -4.36 -1.19 -4.03
N LEU A 88 -3.23 -1.26 -3.34
CA LEU A 88 -2.67 -0.15 -2.56
C LEU A 88 -2.35 1.05 -3.44
N PHE A 89 -1.63 0.86 -4.56
CA PHE A 89 -1.34 1.93 -5.51
C PHE A 89 -2.61 2.67 -5.94
N ASN A 90 -3.67 1.93 -6.26
CA ASN A 90 -4.93 2.53 -6.68
C ASN A 90 -5.63 3.32 -5.56
N VAL A 91 -5.64 2.78 -4.33
CA VAL A 91 -6.22 3.49 -3.16
C VAL A 91 -5.43 4.75 -2.86
N MET A 92 -4.10 4.69 -2.85
CA MET A 92 -3.24 5.84 -2.63
C MET A 92 -3.39 6.89 -3.73
N GLY A 93 -3.45 6.47 -5.00
CA GLY A 93 -3.70 7.35 -6.13
C GLY A 93 -5.02 8.10 -5.99
N LYS A 94 -6.11 7.38 -5.65
CA LYS A 94 -7.42 8.00 -5.38
C LYS A 94 -7.35 9.02 -4.24
N ASN A 95 -6.69 8.67 -3.14
CA ASN A 95 -6.55 9.57 -1.98
C ASN A 95 -5.71 10.81 -2.30
N LEU A 96 -4.65 10.65 -3.11
CA LEU A 96 -3.83 11.78 -3.57
C LEU A 96 -4.65 12.71 -4.48
N SER A 97 -5.37 12.15 -5.46
CA SER A 97 -6.24 12.93 -6.34
C SER A 97 -7.34 13.66 -5.58
N ALA A 98 -7.97 13.00 -4.60
CA ALA A 98 -8.97 13.64 -3.74
C ALA A 98 -8.36 14.83 -2.98
N LYS A 99 -7.20 14.65 -2.34
CA LYS A 99 -6.51 15.73 -1.63
C LYS A 99 -6.16 16.90 -2.55
N LEU A 100 -5.59 16.63 -3.72
CA LEU A 100 -5.25 17.68 -4.69
C LEU A 100 -6.49 18.48 -5.12
N ASN A 101 -7.61 17.79 -5.35
CA ASN A 101 -8.87 18.44 -5.71
C ASN A 101 -9.42 19.30 -4.57
N ASP A 102 -9.32 18.83 -3.33
CA ASP A 102 -9.72 19.60 -2.16
C ASP A 102 -8.85 20.84 -1.99
N ASP A 103 -7.52 20.72 -2.15
CA ASP A 103 -6.58 21.83 -2.06
C ASP A 103 -6.88 22.92 -3.12
N ILE A 104 -7.21 22.52 -4.36
CA ILE A 104 -7.64 23.47 -5.42
C ILE A 104 -8.95 24.18 -5.03
N ARG A 105 -9.93 23.45 -4.46
CA ARG A 105 -11.20 24.04 -3.99
C ARG A 105 -11.00 25.03 -2.85
N PHE A 106 -10.03 24.79 -1.98
CA PHE A 106 -9.67 25.74 -0.92
C PHE A 106 -9.01 27.01 -1.48
N LEU A 107 -8.12 26.87 -2.47
CA LEU A 107 -7.44 28.00 -3.10
C LEU A 107 -8.38 28.89 -3.92
N THR A 108 -9.40 28.30 -4.54
CA THR A 108 -10.41 29.01 -5.36
C THR A 108 -11.53 29.67 -4.56
N LYS A 109 -11.60 29.45 -3.25
CA LYS A 109 -12.56 30.08 -2.33
C LYS A 109 -12.00 31.31 -1.59
N LYS A 110 -10.76 31.70 -1.86
CA LYS A 110 -10.16 32.98 -1.45
C LYS A 110 -10.23 33.97 -2.58
#